data_AF-A0A553QY04-F1
#
_entry.id   AF-A0A553QY04-F1
#
_cell.length_a   1.000
_cell.length_b   1.000
_cell.length_c   1.000
_cell.angle_alpha   90.00
_cell.angle_beta   90.00
_cell.angle_gamma   90.00
#
_symmetry.space_group_name_H-M   'P 1'
#
loop_
_entity.id
_entity.type
_entity.pdbx_description
1 polymer ?
#
loop_
_entity_poly.entity_id
_entity_poly.type
_entity_poly.pdbx_seq_one_letter_code
_entity_poly.pdbx_strand_id
1 'polypeptide(L)'
;MKRYSSSKEKQTVEGVSFKHRGGGTDESLPDMRAFPEGPPVLDYREPEPSPKKHKYQQSMKTLIPFRFGSHSHPLDDAGFFSFTTFAWMTPMMWRIFKDRLDEDSLFLSPHDGAHVNGERFQRLWDEEVARVGVEKASLPKVLMRFQKTRFIVSFLASVLFAFTVFIGPMINVLTSDGYRLFEAVIFGTFLLCVPVLLIICIIYSCFILGYTALIGVLIYLVFLPIQFFVGRLTSVYRRRAVSVTDRRVRTMNEILTCIKLIKMYAWEESFEKTMTDIRKKEMLLLQKAGYVQSLNASLTTIVPTIASIVTFIVHTALQFPLLPSTKIMLVQNPEGYLKQDKNMNAALAMVKASFSWRRPNDTNDKVAPQDLSQNGIHHADHHPALRNISFSLSKGSLLGVCGNVGSGKTSLISSILEQMHLVNGSVSANGTFAYVSQQAWIFHGTVRDNILMGESFDQSRYASVIHACSLKPDLAILPYGDQTEIGERGINLSGGQKQRVSLARAVYSNRDIFLLDDPLSAVDAHVGKHIFEECIKKELKG
;
A
#
# COMPACT_ATOMS: atom_id res chain seq x y z
N MET A 1 -21.86 45.58 35.35
CA MET A 1 -21.97 46.50 34.19
C MET A 1 -20.96 45.99 33.16
N LYS A 2 -21.30 45.49 31.97
CA LYS A 2 -22.49 45.69 31.11
C LYS A 2 -23.46 44.49 31.13
N ARG A 3 -24.57 44.58 30.36
CA ARG A 3 -25.61 43.54 30.22
C ARG A 3 -25.24 42.55 29.10
N TYR A 4 -25.56 41.27 29.27
CA TYR A 4 -25.86 40.37 28.15
C TYR A 4 -27.37 40.39 27.91
N SER A 5 -27.80 40.44 26.64
CA SER A 5 -29.22 40.46 26.26
C SER A 5 -29.65 39.09 25.76
N SER A 6 -30.84 38.65 26.17
CA SER A 6 -31.46 37.40 25.70
C SER A 6 -32.41 37.71 24.54
N SER A 7 -32.06 37.31 23.32
CA SER A 7 -32.96 37.27 22.16
C SER A 7 -33.24 35.83 21.77
N LYS A 8 -34.42 35.31 22.15
CA LYS A 8 -34.97 34.08 21.58
C LYS A 8 -35.65 34.42 20.26
N GLU A 9 -35.15 33.90 19.14
CA GLU A 9 -35.94 33.80 17.92
C GLU A 9 -36.33 32.33 17.68
N LYS A 10 -37.64 32.08 17.60
CA LYS A 10 -38.18 30.87 16.99
C LYS A 10 -38.35 31.18 15.50
N GLN A 11 -37.59 30.55 14.63
CA GLN A 11 -37.96 30.49 13.21
C GLN A 11 -38.87 29.28 12.98
N THR A 12 -40.03 29.53 12.40
CA THR A 12 -41.02 28.53 12.00
C THR A 12 -40.55 27.82 10.74
N VAL A 13 -40.70 26.49 10.71
CA VAL A 13 -40.46 25.70 9.50
C VAL A 13 -41.66 25.86 8.56
N GLU A 14 -41.52 26.68 7.53
CA GLU A 14 -42.46 26.70 6.41
C GLU A 14 -42.22 25.52 5.47
N GLY A 15 -43.30 24.99 4.89
CA GLY A 15 -43.29 23.68 4.23
C GLY A 15 -42.68 23.68 2.82
N VAL A 16 -41.77 22.74 2.57
CA VAL A 16 -41.30 22.45 1.21
C VAL A 16 -42.29 21.52 0.51
N SER A 17 -42.93 22.00 -0.54
CA SER A 17 -43.93 21.25 -1.32
C SER A 17 -43.27 20.18 -2.20
N PHE A 18 -43.72 18.92 -2.07
CA PHE A 18 -43.31 17.83 -2.96
C PHE A 18 -43.98 17.96 -4.33
N LYS A 19 -43.22 18.43 -5.32
CA LYS A 19 -43.71 18.60 -6.70
C LYS A 19 -43.89 17.25 -7.39
N HIS A 20 -45.13 16.77 -7.38
CA HIS A 20 -45.55 15.52 -8.01
C HIS A 20 -45.20 15.51 -9.52
N ARG A 21 -44.60 14.41 -10.00
CA ARG A 21 -44.34 14.16 -11.43
C ARG A 21 -44.85 12.76 -11.73
N GLY A 22 -46.04 12.67 -12.31
CA GLY A 22 -46.82 11.44 -12.32
C GLY A 22 -46.60 10.54 -13.53
N GLY A 23 -47.15 9.32 -13.42
CA GLY A 23 -47.86 8.66 -14.51
C GLY A 23 -47.03 8.05 -15.64
N GLY A 24 -46.53 6.83 -15.41
CA GLY A 24 -46.29 5.84 -16.46
C GLY A 24 -46.84 4.50 -15.97
N THR A 25 -47.77 3.89 -16.69
CA THR A 25 -48.47 2.67 -16.27
C THR A 25 -47.73 1.41 -16.70
N ASP A 26 -47.63 0.44 -15.79
CA ASP A 26 -48.22 -0.91 -15.95
C ASP A 26 -47.75 -1.81 -14.79
N GLU A 27 -48.59 -1.96 -13.77
CA GLU A 27 -48.40 -2.97 -12.72
C GLU A 27 -49.06 -4.28 -13.14
N SER A 28 -48.28 -5.24 -13.62
CA SER A 28 -48.69 -6.64 -13.69
C SER A 28 -48.23 -7.37 -12.43
N LEU A 29 -49.19 -7.89 -11.64
CA LEU A 29 -48.87 -8.65 -10.42
C LEU A 29 -48.12 -9.95 -10.76
N PRO A 30 -47.02 -10.28 -10.06
CA PRO A 30 -46.41 -11.60 -10.13
C PRO A 30 -47.34 -12.67 -9.54
N ASP A 31 -47.56 -13.76 -10.28
CA ASP A 31 -48.42 -14.87 -9.85
C ASP A 31 -47.80 -15.64 -8.66
N MET A 32 -48.54 -15.74 -7.55
CA MET A 32 -48.10 -16.41 -6.31
C MET A 32 -48.16 -17.96 -6.38
N ARG A 33 -47.84 -18.57 -7.54
CA ARG A 33 -47.92 -20.02 -7.75
C ARG A 33 -46.75 -20.64 -8.53
N ALA A 34 -45.51 -20.29 -8.14
CA ALA A 34 -44.33 -21.08 -8.49
C ALA A 34 -43.35 -21.14 -7.29
N PHE A 35 -43.19 -22.31 -6.68
CA PHE A 35 -42.08 -22.60 -5.78
C PHE A 35 -40.87 -23.06 -6.61
N PRO A 36 -39.73 -22.35 -6.59
CA PRO A 36 -38.49 -22.88 -7.14
C PRO A 36 -37.86 -23.85 -6.13
N GLU A 37 -37.95 -25.15 -6.38
CA GLU A 37 -37.22 -26.16 -5.61
C GLU A 37 -35.71 -26.09 -5.92
N GLY A 38 -34.96 -25.38 -5.09
CA GLY A 38 -33.50 -25.33 -5.16
C GLY A 38 -32.89 -24.30 -4.21
N PRO A 39 -31.61 -24.45 -3.84
CA PRO A 39 -30.87 -23.38 -3.16
C PRO A 39 -30.75 -22.16 -4.10
N PRO A 40 -30.65 -20.93 -3.55
CA PRO A 40 -30.50 -19.74 -4.38
C PRO A 40 -29.19 -19.82 -5.18
N VAL A 41 -29.33 -20.00 -6.50
CA VAL A 41 -28.19 -19.90 -7.42
C VAL A 41 -27.74 -18.44 -7.42
N LEU A 42 -26.53 -18.20 -6.93
CA LEU A 42 -25.83 -16.94 -7.15
C LEU A 42 -25.63 -16.76 -8.66
N ASP A 43 -26.45 -15.91 -9.28
CA ASP A 43 -26.34 -15.60 -10.70
C ASP A 43 -25.07 -14.76 -10.93
N TYR A 44 -23.94 -15.45 -11.14
CA TYR A 44 -22.65 -14.88 -11.53
C TYR A 44 -22.65 -14.31 -12.96
N ARG A 45 -23.74 -13.64 -13.37
CA ARG A 45 -23.76 -12.74 -14.51
C ARG A 45 -22.90 -11.53 -14.20
N GLU A 46 -21.63 -11.63 -14.58
CA GLU A 46 -20.75 -10.48 -14.75
C GLU A 46 -21.49 -9.39 -15.55
N PRO A 47 -21.38 -8.10 -15.16
CA PRO A 47 -21.87 -7.01 -16.00
C PRO A 47 -21.22 -7.07 -17.38
N GLU A 48 -22.06 -7.25 -18.43
CA GLU A 48 -21.65 -7.36 -19.83
C GLU A 48 -20.51 -6.39 -20.18
N PRO A 49 -19.37 -6.88 -20.70
CA PRO A 49 -18.14 -6.10 -20.74
C PRO A 49 -18.30 -4.86 -21.62
N SER A 50 -18.32 -3.68 -20.97
CA SER A 50 -18.54 -2.37 -21.61
C SER A 50 -17.87 -2.30 -22.99
N PRO A 51 -18.63 -2.08 -24.09
CA PRO A 51 -18.12 -2.33 -25.43
C PRO A 51 -16.83 -1.56 -25.70
N LYS A 52 -15.87 -2.19 -26.40
CA LYS A 52 -14.50 -1.65 -26.61
C LYS A 52 -14.46 -0.19 -27.10
N LYS A 53 -15.53 0.29 -27.76
CA LYS A 53 -15.75 1.68 -28.19
C LYS A 53 -15.81 2.70 -27.03
N HIS A 54 -16.26 2.31 -25.83
CA HIS A 54 -16.45 3.23 -24.69
C HIS A 54 -15.20 3.37 -23.80
N LYS A 55 -14.26 2.42 -23.85
CA LYS A 55 -13.12 2.31 -22.92
C LYS A 55 -12.28 3.59 -22.75
N TYR A 56 -12.16 4.41 -23.80
CA TYR A 56 -11.42 5.67 -23.77
C TYR A 56 -12.32 6.90 -24.02
N GLN A 57 -13.65 6.73 -24.06
CA GLN A 57 -14.57 7.79 -24.49
C GLN A 57 -14.47 9.03 -23.58
N GLN A 58 -14.34 8.87 -22.26
CA GLN A 58 -14.12 9.99 -21.33
C GLN A 58 -12.74 10.64 -21.59
N SER A 59 -11.68 9.85 -21.72
CA SER A 59 -10.31 10.32 -22.00
C SER A 59 -10.12 10.97 -23.39
N MET A 60 -11.08 10.79 -24.31
CA MET A 60 -11.12 11.49 -25.59
C MET A 60 -11.91 12.80 -25.52
N LYS A 61 -12.85 12.96 -24.55
CA LYS A 61 -13.57 14.23 -24.34
C LYS A 61 -12.65 15.35 -23.85
N THR A 62 -11.55 15.03 -23.18
CA THR A 62 -10.54 16.03 -22.76
C THR A 62 -9.72 16.59 -23.93
N LEU A 63 -9.87 16.07 -25.15
CA LEU A 63 -9.33 16.67 -26.37
C LEU A 63 -10.26 17.76 -26.97
N ILE A 64 -11.48 17.91 -26.45
CA ILE A 64 -12.41 18.97 -26.88
C ILE A 64 -11.91 20.30 -26.28
N PRO A 65 -11.68 21.37 -27.08
CA PRO A 65 -11.01 22.60 -26.62
C PRO A 65 -11.61 23.23 -25.35
N PHE A 66 -12.94 23.37 -25.35
CA PHE A 66 -13.73 23.93 -24.26
C PHE A 66 -14.87 22.98 -23.93
N ARG A 67 -15.16 22.82 -22.65
CA ARG A 67 -16.25 21.98 -22.15
C ARG A 67 -16.82 22.65 -20.91
N PHE A 68 -18.14 22.61 -20.82
CA PHE A 68 -18.91 23.05 -19.67
C PHE A 68 -19.86 21.91 -19.33
N GLY A 69 -19.90 21.54 -18.05
CA GLY A 69 -20.70 20.42 -17.56
C GLY A 69 -20.98 20.57 -16.08
N SER A 70 -21.50 19.50 -15.48
CA SER A 70 -21.91 19.46 -14.07
C SER A 70 -21.57 18.09 -13.47
N HIS A 71 -20.37 17.58 -13.74
CA HIS A 71 -19.82 16.43 -13.05
C HIS A 71 -19.35 16.80 -11.64
N SER A 72 -19.19 15.80 -10.77
CA SER A 72 -18.85 16.00 -9.35
C SER A 72 -17.43 16.54 -9.10
N HIS A 73 -16.53 16.43 -10.08
CA HIS A 73 -15.13 16.83 -9.93
C HIS A 73 -14.66 17.65 -11.15
N PRO A 74 -14.05 18.84 -10.96
CA PRO A 74 -13.75 19.78 -12.06
C PRO A 74 -12.77 19.26 -13.12
N LEU A 75 -11.97 18.23 -12.82
CA LEU A 75 -11.13 17.55 -13.83
C LEU A 75 -11.98 16.84 -14.90
N ASP A 76 -13.13 16.27 -14.52
CA ASP A 76 -13.99 15.51 -15.43
C ASP A 76 -14.76 16.39 -16.42
N ASP A 77 -14.90 17.68 -16.12
CA ASP A 77 -15.45 18.70 -17.02
C ASP A 77 -14.38 19.51 -17.77
N ALA A 78 -13.08 19.29 -17.50
CA ALA A 78 -12.01 20.01 -18.16
C ALA A 78 -11.93 19.70 -19.66
N GLY A 79 -12.09 20.73 -20.49
CA GLY A 79 -11.65 20.72 -21.90
C GLY A 79 -10.14 20.81 -22.03
N PHE A 80 -9.61 20.59 -23.23
CA PHE A 80 -8.17 20.48 -23.52
C PHE A 80 -7.34 21.64 -22.94
N PHE A 81 -7.79 22.88 -23.13
CA PHE A 81 -7.06 24.04 -22.60
C PHE A 81 -7.11 24.10 -21.07
N SER A 82 -8.24 23.78 -20.44
CA SER A 82 -8.36 23.74 -18.98
C SER A 82 -7.51 22.62 -18.37
N PHE A 83 -7.48 21.45 -19.00
CA PHE A 83 -6.68 20.30 -18.58
C PHE A 83 -5.17 20.57 -18.70
N THR A 84 -4.71 21.12 -19.83
CA THR A 84 -3.29 21.40 -20.09
C THR A 84 -2.73 22.59 -19.33
N THR A 85 -3.56 23.60 -19.00
CA THR A 85 -3.16 24.76 -18.18
C THR A 85 -3.45 24.60 -16.69
N PHE A 86 -4.00 23.47 -16.25
CA PHE A 86 -4.48 23.21 -14.89
C PHE A 86 -5.53 24.22 -14.37
N ALA A 87 -6.21 24.97 -15.24
CA ALA A 87 -7.22 25.97 -14.85
C ALA A 87 -8.42 25.38 -14.08
N TRP A 88 -8.67 24.07 -14.22
CA TRP A 88 -9.66 23.34 -13.42
C TRP A 88 -9.33 23.32 -11.91
N MET A 89 -8.07 23.53 -11.51
CA MET A 89 -7.65 23.66 -10.10
C MET A 89 -7.85 25.06 -9.53
N THR A 90 -7.97 26.10 -10.37
CA THR A 90 -8.05 27.50 -9.92
C THR A 90 -9.18 27.75 -8.89
N PRO A 91 -10.40 27.18 -9.02
CA PRO A 91 -11.43 27.31 -7.99
C PRO A 91 -11.05 26.70 -6.63
N MET A 92 -10.27 25.61 -6.63
CA MET A 92 -9.80 24.95 -5.40
C MET A 92 -8.68 25.76 -4.74
N MET A 93 -7.71 26.24 -5.53
CA MET A 93 -6.66 27.16 -5.07
C MET A 93 -7.23 28.45 -4.48
N TRP A 94 -8.34 28.97 -5.04
CA TRP A 94 -9.03 30.17 -4.55
C TRP A 94 -9.86 29.92 -3.27
N ARG A 95 -10.26 28.67 -2.98
CA ARG A 95 -10.82 28.27 -1.69
C ARG A 95 -9.74 28.13 -0.61
N ILE A 96 -8.60 27.52 -0.97
CA ILE A 96 -7.43 27.39 -0.10
C ILE A 96 -6.93 28.79 0.32
N PHE A 97 -6.75 29.71 -0.63
CA PHE A 97 -6.33 31.09 -0.37
C PHE A 97 -7.30 31.89 0.52
N LYS A 98 -8.50 31.38 0.78
CA LYS A 98 -9.53 32.02 1.60
C LYS A 98 -9.85 31.28 2.90
N ASP A 99 -9.08 30.24 3.23
CA ASP A 99 -9.34 29.31 4.34
C ASP A 99 -10.79 28.79 4.34
N ARG A 100 -11.28 28.36 3.16
CA ARG A 100 -12.61 27.77 2.92
C ARG A 100 -12.54 26.44 2.17
N LEU A 101 -11.61 25.58 2.59
CA LEU A 101 -11.47 24.22 2.07
C LEU A 101 -11.63 23.22 3.23
N ASP A 102 -12.87 22.81 3.46
CA ASP A 102 -13.19 21.70 4.36
C ASP A 102 -12.81 20.36 3.69
N GLU A 103 -12.45 19.34 4.48
CA GLU A 103 -12.03 18.03 3.96
C GLU A 103 -13.15 17.36 3.14
N ASP A 104 -14.40 17.50 3.57
CA ASP A 104 -15.61 17.06 2.85
C ASP A 104 -15.79 17.70 1.46
N SER A 105 -15.05 18.76 1.13
CA SER A 105 -15.10 19.41 -0.19
C SER A 105 -14.13 18.82 -1.23
N LEU A 106 -13.31 17.85 -0.83
CA LEU A 106 -12.29 17.18 -1.66
C LEU A 106 -12.76 15.84 -2.22
N PHE A 107 -13.58 15.89 -3.27
CA PHE A 107 -14.01 14.69 -4.00
C PHE A 107 -12.94 14.20 -5.00
N LEU A 108 -12.75 12.87 -5.08
CA LEU A 108 -11.93 12.26 -6.12
C LEU A 108 -12.75 12.01 -7.41
N SER A 109 -12.11 12.00 -8.59
CA SER A 109 -12.78 11.54 -9.82
C SER A 109 -13.20 10.06 -9.66
N PRO A 110 -14.45 9.69 -10.03
CA PRO A 110 -14.89 8.30 -10.03
C PRO A 110 -14.00 7.35 -10.85
N HIS A 111 -13.26 7.86 -11.84
CA HIS A 111 -12.40 7.07 -12.71
C HIS A 111 -11.03 6.73 -12.12
N ASP A 112 -10.53 7.53 -11.16
CA ASP A 112 -9.29 7.27 -10.43
C ASP A 112 -9.54 6.65 -9.04
N GLY A 113 -10.80 6.39 -8.69
CA GLY A 113 -11.20 5.69 -7.48
C GLY A 113 -10.61 4.28 -7.34
N ALA A 114 -10.35 3.88 -6.09
CA ALA A 114 -9.76 2.59 -5.75
C ALA A 114 -10.61 1.40 -6.19
N HIS A 115 -11.95 1.50 -6.11
CA HIS A 115 -12.87 0.43 -6.54
C HIS A 115 -12.71 0.11 -8.04
N VAL A 116 -12.87 1.12 -8.90
CA VAL A 116 -12.83 0.96 -10.38
C VAL A 116 -11.45 0.47 -10.85
N ASN A 117 -10.37 0.96 -10.23
CA ASN A 117 -9.02 0.53 -10.57
C ASN A 117 -8.69 -0.86 -9.99
N GLY A 118 -9.20 -1.18 -8.80
CA GLY A 118 -9.05 -2.48 -8.13
C GLY A 118 -9.79 -3.59 -8.87
N GLU A 119 -11.07 -3.42 -9.16
CA GLU A 119 -11.90 -4.35 -9.96
C GLU A 119 -11.26 -4.63 -11.34
N ARG A 120 -10.80 -3.57 -12.01
CA ARG A 120 -10.08 -3.70 -13.29
C ARG A 120 -8.74 -4.43 -13.16
N PHE A 121 -8.04 -4.28 -12.03
CA PHE A 121 -6.78 -4.99 -11.78
C PHE A 121 -7.04 -6.46 -11.45
N GLN A 122 -8.04 -6.74 -10.61
CA GLN A 122 -8.51 -8.06 -10.22
C GLN A 122 -8.87 -8.88 -11.46
N ARG A 123 -9.73 -8.37 -12.34
CA ARG A 123 -10.06 -9.09 -13.60
C ARG A 123 -8.83 -9.36 -14.47
N LEU A 124 -7.88 -8.42 -14.56
CA LEU A 124 -6.63 -8.62 -15.32
C LEU A 124 -5.66 -9.62 -14.65
N TRP A 125 -5.77 -9.82 -13.34
CA TRP A 125 -5.07 -10.86 -12.60
C TRP A 125 -5.72 -12.22 -12.83
N ASP A 126 -7.05 -12.30 -12.72
CA ASP A 126 -7.82 -13.52 -12.96
C ASP A 126 -7.72 -14.00 -14.42
N GLU A 127 -7.67 -13.07 -15.40
CA GLU A 127 -7.34 -13.32 -16.82
C GLU A 127 -5.93 -13.95 -17.05
N GLU A 128 -5.00 -13.79 -16.11
CA GLU A 128 -3.65 -14.40 -16.15
C GLU A 128 -3.62 -15.71 -15.35
N VAL A 129 -4.27 -15.76 -14.19
CA VAL A 129 -4.42 -17.00 -13.39
C VAL A 129 -5.16 -18.07 -14.19
N ALA A 130 -6.28 -17.74 -14.84
CA ALA A 130 -7.03 -18.67 -15.70
C ALA A 130 -6.24 -19.13 -16.94
N ARG A 131 -5.21 -18.38 -17.35
CA ARG A 131 -4.43 -18.64 -18.58
C ARG A 131 -3.17 -19.46 -18.33
N VAL A 132 -2.51 -19.26 -17.19
CA VAL A 132 -1.19 -19.86 -16.90
C VAL A 132 -1.19 -20.71 -15.62
N GLY A 133 -2.25 -20.66 -14.82
CA GLY A 133 -2.33 -21.27 -13.49
C GLY A 133 -1.68 -20.40 -12.41
N VAL A 134 -2.14 -20.56 -11.16
CA VAL A 134 -1.70 -19.75 -10.00
C VAL A 134 -0.16 -19.78 -9.84
N GLU A 135 0.47 -20.94 -10.04
CA GLU A 135 1.92 -21.13 -9.88
C GLU A 135 2.78 -20.36 -10.90
N LYS A 136 2.22 -19.97 -12.06
CA LYS A 136 2.94 -19.31 -13.16
C LYS A 136 2.38 -17.92 -13.50
N ALA A 137 1.33 -17.49 -12.80
CA ALA A 137 0.80 -16.13 -12.85
C ALA A 137 1.87 -15.12 -12.41
N SER A 138 1.94 -13.96 -13.07
CA SER A 138 3.08 -13.04 -12.94
C SER A 138 2.62 -11.60 -12.77
N LEU A 139 2.70 -11.11 -11.53
CA LEU A 139 2.26 -9.76 -11.15
C LEU A 139 2.90 -8.65 -12.02
N PRO A 140 4.19 -8.69 -12.40
CA PRO A 140 4.77 -7.71 -13.32
C PRO A 140 4.14 -7.72 -14.72
N LYS A 141 3.71 -8.88 -15.24
CA LYS A 141 3.02 -8.97 -16.54
C LYS A 141 1.63 -8.35 -16.47
N VAL A 142 0.90 -8.61 -15.38
CA VAL A 142 -0.43 -8.03 -15.13
C VAL A 142 -0.34 -6.51 -14.94
N LEU A 143 0.62 -6.03 -14.16
CA LEU A 143 0.91 -4.60 -13.98
C LEU A 143 1.26 -3.92 -15.32
N MET A 144 2.10 -4.55 -16.14
CA MET A 144 2.41 -4.05 -17.48
C MET A 144 1.17 -4.02 -18.40
N ARG A 145 0.27 -5.00 -18.36
CA ARG A 145 -1.00 -4.95 -19.10
C ARG A 145 -1.93 -3.85 -18.59
N PHE A 146 -2.01 -3.65 -17.28
CA PHE A 146 -2.83 -2.62 -16.64
C PHE A 146 -2.37 -1.21 -17.06
N GLN A 147 -1.08 -0.94 -17.01
CA GLN A 147 -0.51 0.38 -17.29
C GLN A 147 -0.15 0.59 -18.78
N LYS A 148 -0.19 -0.44 -19.64
CA LYS A 148 0.26 -0.42 -21.05
C LYS A 148 -0.12 0.86 -21.82
N THR A 149 -1.40 1.24 -21.83
CA THR A 149 -1.85 2.41 -22.59
C THR A 149 -1.30 3.72 -22.01
N ARG A 150 -1.23 3.85 -20.68
CA ARG A 150 -0.64 5.03 -20.01
C ARG A 150 0.86 5.14 -20.34
N PHE A 151 1.60 4.02 -20.35
CA PHE A 151 3.01 4.01 -20.78
C PHE A 151 3.20 4.40 -22.25
N ILE A 152 2.38 3.86 -23.18
CA ILE A 152 2.49 4.18 -24.61
C ILE A 152 2.17 5.67 -24.88
N VAL A 153 1.09 6.19 -24.29
CA VAL A 153 0.71 7.60 -24.43
C VAL A 153 1.76 8.51 -23.79
N SER A 154 2.28 8.16 -22.60
CA SER A 154 3.36 8.90 -21.96
C SER A 154 4.63 8.89 -22.81
N PHE A 155 5.01 7.77 -23.42
CA PHE A 155 6.20 7.69 -24.27
C PHE A 155 6.07 8.58 -25.51
N LEU A 156 4.92 8.54 -26.20
CA LEU A 156 4.65 9.40 -27.36
C LEU A 156 4.65 10.89 -26.96
N ALA A 157 4.03 11.24 -25.83
CA ALA A 157 4.04 12.60 -25.29
C ALA A 157 5.44 13.05 -24.88
N SER A 158 6.26 12.17 -24.28
CA SER A 158 7.66 12.47 -23.91
C SER A 158 8.56 12.63 -25.13
N VAL A 159 8.35 11.88 -26.21
CA VAL A 159 9.09 12.06 -27.48
C VAL A 159 8.72 13.39 -28.14
N LEU A 160 7.43 13.73 -28.20
CA LEU A 160 6.96 15.03 -28.70
C LEU A 160 7.50 16.18 -27.84
N PHE A 161 7.45 16.04 -26.51
CA PHE A 161 7.98 17.02 -25.57
C PHE A 161 9.49 17.18 -25.71
N ALA A 162 10.26 16.09 -25.81
CA ALA A 162 11.69 16.13 -26.05
C ALA A 162 12.05 16.85 -27.35
N PHE A 163 11.25 16.68 -28.42
CA PHE A 163 11.41 17.43 -29.66
C PHE A 163 11.18 18.94 -29.46
N THR A 164 10.13 19.33 -28.73
CA THR A 164 9.90 20.76 -28.38
C THR A 164 10.95 21.32 -27.41
N VAL A 165 11.47 20.50 -26.49
CA VAL A 165 12.53 20.88 -25.54
C VAL A 165 13.90 20.94 -26.22
N PHE A 166 14.11 20.28 -27.35
CA PHE A 166 15.31 20.46 -28.18
C PHE A 166 15.35 21.82 -28.89
N ILE A 167 14.19 22.46 -29.09
CA ILE A 167 14.07 23.88 -29.47
C ILE A 167 14.25 24.80 -28.23
N GLY A 168 14.03 24.25 -27.03
CA GLY A 168 14.11 24.92 -25.74
C GLY A 168 15.45 25.55 -25.31
N PRO A 169 16.67 25.16 -25.76
CA PRO A 169 17.89 25.83 -25.32
C PRO A 169 17.97 27.32 -25.73
N MET A 170 17.10 27.74 -26.67
CA MET A 170 16.94 29.14 -27.08
C MET A 170 16.00 29.94 -26.14
N ILE A 171 15.21 29.27 -25.29
CA ILE A 171 14.22 29.88 -24.39
C ILE A 171 14.22 29.14 -23.04
N ASN A 172 14.76 29.80 -22.00
CA ASN A 172 14.68 29.42 -20.58
C ASN A 172 15.56 28.21 -20.17
N VAL A 173 16.57 28.31 -19.30
CA VAL A 173 17.12 29.42 -18.46
C VAL A 173 16.20 29.93 -17.34
N LEU A 174 14.90 29.61 -17.37
CA LEU A 174 13.91 29.89 -16.32
C LEU A 174 13.17 28.57 -15.95
N THR A 175 12.36 28.62 -14.89
CA THR A 175 11.43 27.55 -14.45
C THR A 175 12.11 26.26 -13.95
N SER A 176 12.94 26.39 -12.91
CA SER A 176 13.73 25.31 -12.29
C SER A 176 12.94 24.25 -11.51
N ASP A 177 11.73 24.55 -11.02
CA ASP A 177 11.21 23.92 -9.79
C ASP A 177 10.22 22.75 -10.00
N GLY A 178 9.97 22.30 -11.22
CA GLY A 178 9.20 21.06 -11.49
C GLY A 178 9.89 19.76 -11.03
N TYR A 179 10.97 19.88 -10.23
CA TYR A 179 12.22 19.16 -10.45
C TYR A 179 12.20 17.68 -10.08
N ARG A 180 11.60 17.28 -8.94
CA ARG A 180 11.89 15.96 -8.32
C ARG A 180 11.08 14.76 -8.85
N LEU A 181 9.82 14.96 -9.25
CA LEU A 181 9.05 13.89 -9.91
C LEU A 181 9.37 13.81 -11.41
N PHE A 182 9.67 14.98 -11.99
CA PHE A 182 10.34 15.12 -13.28
C PHE A 182 11.66 14.34 -13.29
N GLU A 183 12.58 14.55 -12.34
CA GLU A 183 13.83 13.79 -12.15
C GLU A 183 13.63 12.27 -12.18
N ALA A 184 12.61 11.71 -11.51
CA ALA A 184 12.42 10.27 -11.46
C ALA A 184 12.09 9.67 -12.85
N VAL A 185 11.23 10.35 -13.63
CA VAL A 185 10.91 9.95 -15.01
C VAL A 185 12.08 10.27 -15.94
N ILE A 186 12.73 11.43 -15.76
CA ILE A 186 13.91 11.86 -16.52
C ILE A 186 15.05 10.87 -16.36
N PHE A 187 15.48 10.52 -15.15
CA PHE A 187 16.61 9.60 -14.97
C PHE A 187 16.31 8.20 -15.53
N GLY A 188 15.05 7.76 -15.50
CA GLY A 188 14.61 6.54 -16.17
C GLY A 188 14.76 6.60 -17.69
N THR A 189 14.29 7.68 -18.33
CA THR A 189 14.42 7.89 -19.78
C THR A 189 15.86 8.18 -20.20
N PHE A 190 16.60 9.00 -19.44
CA PHE A 190 18.01 9.29 -19.64
C PHE A 190 18.88 8.03 -19.53
N LEU A 191 18.54 7.04 -18.70
CA LEU A 191 19.30 5.77 -18.66
C LEU A 191 19.32 5.06 -20.04
N LEU A 192 18.24 5.20 -20.82
CA LEU A 192 18.12 4.65 -22.17
C LEU A 192 18.65 5.63 -23.24
N CYS A 193 18.45 6.94 -23.06
CA CYS A 193 18.85 7.95 -24.04
C CYS A 193 20.33 8.36 -23.94
N VAL A 194 20.96 8.30 -22.77
CA VAL A 194 22.35 8.75 -22.56
C VAL A 194 23.34 8.01 -23.45
N PRO A 195 23.32 6.66 -23.61
CA PRO A 195 24.22 5.98 -24.53
C PRO A 195 24.05 6.47 -25.98
N VAL A 196 22.81 6.68 -26.43
CA VAL A 196 22.49 7.13 -27.79
C VAL A 196 22.94 8.59 -28.00
N LEU A 197 22.63 9.47 -27.06
CA LEU A 197 23.04 10.88 -27.08
C LEU A 197 24.56 11.02 -27.00
N LEU A 198 25.23 10.21 -26.19
CA LEU A 198 26.69 10.22 -26.06
C LEU A 198 27.35 9.77 -27.38
N ILE A 199 26.84 8.73 -28.04
CA ILE A 199 27.29 8.32 -29.38
C ILE A 199 27.07 9.43 -30.42
N ILE A 200 25.88 10.06 -30.44
CA ILE A 200 25.59 11.19 -31.34
C ILE A 200 26.54 12.36 -31.09
N CYS A 201 26.78 12.72 -29.82
CA CYS A 201 27.71 13.78 -29.44
C CYS A 201 29.17 13.45 -29.80
N ILE A 202 29.61 12.19 -29.69
CA ILE A 202 30.93 11.76 -30.18
C ILE A 202 31.03 11.96 -31.69
N ILE A 203 30.07 11.46 -32.46
CA ILE A 203 30.06 11.55 -33.93
C ILE A 203 30.07 13.02 -34.37
N TYR A 204 29.21 13.85 -33.77
CA TYR A 204 29.12 15.28 -34.04
C TYR A 204 30.41 16.03 -33.67
N SER A 205 31.02 15.71 -32.52
CA SER A 205 32.28 16.35 -32.09
C SER A 205 33.45 15.93 -32.98
N CYS A 206 33.48 14.67 -33.43
CA CYS A 206 34.49 14.18 -34.38
C CYS A 206 34.30 14.77 -35.78
N PHE A 207 33.08 15.17 -36.16
CA PHE A 207 32.83 15.88 -37.42
C PHE A 207 33.31 17.34 -37.37
N ILE A 208 33.25 18.00 -36.21
CA ILE A 208 33.66 19.41 -36.04
C ILE A 208 35.16 19.56 -35.73
N LEU A 209 35.70 18.80 -34.78
CA LEU A 209 37.10 18.93 -34.33
C LEU A 209 38.03 17.80 -34.84
N GLY A 210 37.51 16.85 -35.62
CA GLY A 210 38.26 15.65 -36.00
C GLY A 210 38.57 14.74 -34.80
N TYR A 211 39.64 13.95 -34.93
CA TYR A 211 40.01 12.94 -33.93
C TYR A 211 40.39 13.54 -32.55
N THR A 212 40.71 14.83 -32.44
CA THR A 212 41.08 15.46 -31.16
C THR A 212 39.90 15.49 -30.17
N ALA A 213 38.65 15.43 -30.67
CA ALA A 213 37.46 15.31 -29.82
C ALA A 213 37.48 14.07 -28.91
N LEU A 214 38.14 12.98 -29.33
CA LEU A 214 38.24 11.74 -28.57
C LEU A 214 39.01 11.91 -27.24
N ILE A 215 39.81 12.97 -27.10
CA ILE A 215 40.56 13.27 -25.86
C ILE A 215 39.60 13.74 -24.75
N GLY A 216 38.65 14.62 -25.07
CA GLY A 216 37.59 14.99 -24.14
C GLY A 216 36.73 13.80 -23.72
N VAL A 217 36.41 12.92 -24.67
CA VAL A 217 35.68 11.65 -24.43
C VAL A 217 36.45 10.74 -23.49
N LEU A 218 37.77 10.58 -23.70
CA LEU A 218 38.64 9.77 -22.85
C LEU A 218 38.67 10.31 -21.41
N ILE A 219 38.70 11.63 -21.22
CA ILE A 219 38.61 12.25 -19.89
C ILE A 219 37.29 11.89 -19.21
N TYR A 220 36.14 12.02 -19.89
CA TYR A 220 34.85 11.56 -19.34
C TYR A 220 34.86 10.07 -18.96
N LEU A 221 35.40 9.20 -19.83
CA LEU A 221 35.49 7.76 -19.57
C LEU A 221 36.35 7.41 -18.35
N VAL A 222 37.41 8.18 -18.07
CA VAL A 222 38.25 8.02 -16.85
C VAL A 222 37.54 8.53 -15.59
N PHE A 223 36.73 9.59 -15.67
CA PHE A 223 36.02 10.12 -14.51
C PHE A 223 34.73 9.36 -14.12
N LEU A 224 34.07 8.68 -15.06
CA LEU A 224 32.89 7.84 -14.78
C LEU A 224 33.10 6.77 -13.68
N PRO A 225 34.16 5.93 -13.70
CA PRO A 225 34.40 4.96 -12.63
C PRO A 225 34.73 5.62 -11.28
N ILE A 226 35.35 6.81 -11.28
CA ILE A 226 35.61 7.59 -10.07
C ILE A 226 34.29 8.07 -9.46
N GLN A 227 33.42 8.70 -10.26
CA GLN A 227 32.07 9.12 -9.83
C GLN A 227 31.23 7.92 -9.35
N PHE A 228 31.32 6.77 -10.01
CA PHE A 228 30.64 5.54 -9.57
C PHE A 228 31.14 5.05 -8.20
N PHE A 229 32.45 5.08 -7.95
CA PHE A 229 33.02 4.71 -6.66
C PHE A 229 32.61 5.67 -5.54
N VAL A 230 32.67 6.99 -5.77
CA VAL A 230 32.23 8.02 -4.82
C VAL A 230 30.72 7.93 -4.55
N GLY A 231 29.90 7.67 -5.57
CA GLY A 231 28.47 7.40 -5.45
C GLY A 231 28.18 6.13 -4.64
N ARG A 232 28.94 5.04 -4.84
CA ARG A 232 28.83 3.83 -4.00
C ARG A 232 29.21 4.10 -2.55
N LEU A 233 30.28 4.86 -2.29
CA LEU A 233 30.68 5.24 -0.94
C LEU A 233 29.61 6.09 -0.22
N THR A 234 29.01 7.05 -0.93
CA THR A 234 27.84 7.82 -0.46
C THR A 234 26.68 6.89 -0.06
N SER A 235 26.36 5.90 -0.91
CA SER A 235 25.31 4.89 -0.65
C SER A 235 25.61 4.05 0.59
N VAL A 236 26.86 3.65 0.81
CA VAL A 236 27.28 2.89 2.01
C VAL A 236 27.10 3.70 3.29
N TYR A 237 27.54 4.96 3.32
CA TYR A 237 27.33 5.81 4.51
C TYR A 237 25.85 6.11 4.74
N ARG A 238 25.06 6.35 3.67
CA ARG A 238 23.62 6.61 3.79
C ARG A 238 22.84 5.39 4.30
N ARG A 239 23.16 4.18 3.84
CA ARG A 239 22.58 2.92 4.37
C ARG A 239 22.92 2.71 5.85
N ARG A 240 24.16 2.99 6.25
CA ARG A 240 24.58 2.92 7.67
C ARG A 240 23.85 3.96 8.52
N ALA A 241 23.63 5.18 8.02
CA ALA A 241 22.86 6.21 8.71
C ALA A 241 21.41 5.76 8.95
N VAL A 242 20.72 5.25 7.91
CA VAL A 242 19.33 4.74 8.00
C VAL A 242 19.20 3.67 9.09
N SER A 243 20.12 2.71 9.16
CA SER A 243 20.09 1.68 10.21
C SER A 243 20.22 2.24 11.64
N VAL A 244 20.90 3.38 11.82
CA VAL A 244 20.95 4.09 13.12
C VAL A 244 19.65 4.89 13.35
N THR A 245 19.08 5.50 12.31
CA THR A 245 17.76 6.15 12.36
C THR A 245 16.67 5.16 12.77
N ASP A 246 16.64 3.96 12.19
CA ASP A 246 15.68 2.90 12.52
C ASP A 246 15.76 2.49 13.99
N ARG A 247 16.98 2.34 14.53
CA ARG A 247 17.21 2.07 15.95
C ARG A 247 16.71 3.24 16.83
N ARG A 248 16.97 4.48 16.42
CA ARG A 248 16.49 5.68 17.13
C ARG A 248 14.95 5.73 17.16
N VAL A 249 14.29 5.48 16.04
CA VAL A 249 12.82 5.47 15.93
C VAL A 249 12.22 4.35 16.77
N ARG A 250 12.80 3.15 16.74
CA ARG A 250 12.34 2.02 17.56
C ARG A 250 12.40 2.33 19.05
N THR A 251 13.55 2.77 19.56
CA THR A 251 13.68 3.08 20.99
C THR A 251 12.91 4.34 21.40
N MET A 252 12.64 5.27 20.47
CA MET A 252 11.71 6.37 20.74
C MET A 252 10.27 5.85 20.93
N ASN A 253 9.84 4.88 20.13
CA ASN A 253 8.52 4.26 20.28
C ASN A 253 8.40 3.40 21.55
N GLU A 254 9.49 2.73 21.95
CA GLU A 254 9.60 2.02 23.23
C GLU A 254 9.45 3.01 24.42
N ILE A 255 10.14 4.16 24.38
CA ILE A 255 10.02 5.24 25.38
C ILE A 255 8.61 5.81 25.44
N LEU A 256 7.99 6.12 24.28
CA LEU A 256 6.64 6.67 24.22
C LEU A 256 5.59 5.69 24.76
N THR A 257 5.74 4.39 24.45
CA THR A 257 4.86 3.33 24.97
C THR A 257 4.97 3.21 26.50
N CYS A 258 6.19 3.34 27.05
CA CYS A 258 6.49 3.19 28.47
C CYS A 258 6.51 4.50 29.26
N ILE A 259 6.07 5.63 28.67
CA ILE A 259 6.32 6.98 29.20
C ILE A 259 5.85 7.19 30.66
N LYS A 260 4.74 6.55 31.06
CA LYS A 260 4.22 6.61 32.44
C LYS A 260 5.18 6.00 33.45
N LEU A 261 5.84 4.88 33.12
CA LEU A 261 6.83 4.24 33.99
C LEU A 261 8.12 5.05 34.06
N ILE A 262 8.58 5.59 32.92
CA ILE A 262 9.77 6.44 32.86
C ILE A 262 9.60 7.68 33.74
N LYS A 263 8.43 8.34 33.65
CA LYS A 263 8.02 9.46 34.51
C LYS A 263 7.91 9.09 35.99
N MET A 264 7.45 7.88 36.31
CA MET A 264 7.32 7.39 37.69
C MET A 264 8.69 7.14 38.35
N TYR A 265 9.70 6.72 37.58
CA TYR A 265 11.05 6.45 38.07
C TYR A 265 12.06 7.60 37.85
N ALA A 266 11.61 8.75 37.34
CA ALA A 266 12.46 9.91 36.99
C ALA A 266 13.64 9.54 36.05
N TRP A 267 13.39 8.67 35.05
CA TRP A 267 14.42 8.14 34.15
C TRP A 267 14.66 8.97 32.88
N GLU A 268 14.02 10.13 32.73
CA GLU A 268 14.06 10.97 31.52
C GLU A 268 15.49 11.30 31.08
N GLU A 269 16.35 11.81 31.97
CA GLU A 269 17.73 12.21 31.62
C GLU A 269 18.56 11.03 31.08
N SER A 270 18.32 9.82 31.59
CA SER A 270 19.01 8.60 31.15
C SER A 270 18.62 8.22 29.72
N PHE A 271 17.32 8.30 29.41
CA PHE A 271 16.81 8.06 28.06
C PHE A 271 17.15 9.21 27.09
N GLU A 272 17.16 10.46 27.54
CA GLU A 272 17.58 11.63 26.76
C GLU A 272 19.06 11.53 26.37
N LYS A 273 19.94 11.21 27.33
CA LYS A 273 21.37 10.98 27.07
C LYS A 273 21.58 9.84 26.07
N THR A 274 20.84 8.74 26.23
CA THR A 274 20.84 7.60 25.31
C THR A 274 20.41 8.01 23.89
N MET A 275 19.34 8.79 23.75
CA MET A 275 18.88 9.33 22.47
C MET A 275 19.89 10.28 21.84
N THR A 276 20.49 11.15 22.66
CA THR A 276 21.49 12.11 22.23
C THR A 276 22.75 11.41 21.69
N ASP A 277 23.20 10.32 22.32
CA ASP A 277 24.36 9.56 21.85
C ASP A 277 24.08 8.67 20.63
N ILE A 278 22.82 8.24 20.43
CA ILE A 278 22.37 7.66 19.15
C ILE A 278 22.37 8.75 18.06
N ARG A 279 21.83 9.94 18.38
CA ARG A 279 21.74 11.07 17.44
C ARG A 279 23.11 11.61 17.01
N LYS A 280 24.10 11.67 17.90
CA LYS A 280 25.51 11.99 17.55
C LYS A 280 26.05 11.01 16.50
N LYS A 281 25.81 9.71 16.67
CA LYS A 281 26.26 8.66 15.73
C LYS A 281 25.55 8.76 14.37
N GLU A 282 24.24 9.04 14.38
CA GLU A 282 23.43 9.33 13.19
C GLU A 282 23.99 10.54 12.43
N MET A 283 24.23 11.66 13.12
CA MET A 283 24.76 12.89 12.55
C MET A 283 26.17 12.73 11.96
N LEU A 284 27.08 12.01 12.62
CA LEU A 284 28.43 11.75 12.10
C LEU A 284 28.42 10.91 10.81
N LEU A 285 27.47 9.99 10.66
CA LEU A 285 27.30 9.21 9.43
C LEU A 285 26.68 10.06 8.31
N LEU A 286 25.71 10.92 8.63
CA LEU A 286 25.11 11.86 7.69
C LEU A 286 26.10 12.94 7.22
N GLN A 287 26.96 13.46 8.11
CA GLN A 287 28.04 14.37 7.74
C GLN A 287 29.05 13.71 6.79
N LYS A 288 29.47 12.47 7.08
CA LYS A 288 30.36 11.71 6.17
C LYS A 288 29.71 11.42 4.82
N ALA A 289 28.43 11.06 4.79
CA ALA A 289 27.68 10.95 3.53
C ALA A 289 27.61 12.30 2.79
N GLY A 290 27.39 13.39 3.50
CA GLY A 290 27.34 14.76 2.96
C GLY A 290 28.66 15.20 2.32
N TYR A 291 29.80 15.02 3.00
CA TYR A 291 31.11 15.36 2.43
C TYR A 291 31.43 14.58 1.14
N VAL A 292 31.12 13.28 1.10
CA VAL A 292 31.31 12.44 -0.09
C VAL A 292 30.32 12.82 -1.20
N GLN A 293 29.08 13.19 -0.86
CA GLN A 293 28.09 13.70 -1.81
C GLN A 293 28.51 15.06 -2.42
N SER A 294 29.06 15.97 -1.60
CA SER A 294 29.60 17.25 -2.08
C SER A 294 30.81 17.05 -2.99
N LEU A 295 31.71 16.11 -2.67
CA LEU A 295 32.81 15.72 -3.56
C LEU A 295 32.26 15.24 -4.92
N ASN A 296 31.23 14.39 -4.91
CA ASN A 296 30.60 13.90 -6.14
C ASN A 296 29.98 15.02 -6.98
N ALA A 297 29.28 15.96 -6.33
CA ALA A 297 28.66 17.11 -7.01
C ALA A 297 29.72 18.02 -7.65
N SER A 298 30.79 18.35 -6.92
CA SER A 298 31.90 19.15 -7.45
C SER A 298 32.59 18.46 -8.63
N LEU A 299 32.81 17.14 -8.56
CA LEU A 299 33.36 16.37 -9.68
C LEU A 299 32.45 16.45 -10.93
N THR A 300 31.13 16.34 -10.78
CA THR A 300 30.19 16.47 -11.90
C THR A 300 30.29 17.83 -12.59
N THR A 301 30.48 18.93 -11.84
CA THR A 301 30.61 20.29 -12.42
C THR A 301 31.99 20.56 -13.03
N ILE A 302 33.06 19.96 -12.49
CA ILE A 302 34.45 20.24 -12.90
C ILE A 302 34.89 19.40 -14.10
N VAL A 303 34.39 18.16 -14.26
CA VAL A 303 34.80 17.29 -15.37
C VAL A 303 34.54 17.91 -16.76
N PRO A 304 33.39 18.56 -17.05
CA PRO A 304 33.16 19.22 -18.33
C PRO A 304 34.15 20.34 -18.66
N THR A 305 34.58 21.13 -17.68
CA THR A 305 35.51 22.24 -17.90
C THR A 305 36.94 21.75 -18.09
N ILE A 306 37.37 20.72 -17.35
CA ILE A 306 38.65 20.04 -17.61
C ILE A 306 38.65 19.41 -19.01
N ALA A 307 37.58 18.70 -19.38
CA ALA A 307 37.49 18.03 -20.67
C ALA A 307 37.54 19.03 -21.84
N SER A 308 36.86 20.17 -21.75
CA SER A 308 36.91 21.20 -22.79
C SER A 308 38.29 21.87 -22.88
N ILE A 309 38.86 22.31 -21.75
CA ILE A 309 40.18 22.98 -21.69
C ILE A 309 41.26 22.08 -22.30
N VAL A 310 41.34 20.80 -21.90
CA VAL A 310 42.35 19.88 -22.44
C VAL A 310 42.13 19.60 -23.93
N THR A 311 40.88 19.49 -24.38
CA THR A 311 40.56 19.30 -25.81
C THR A 311 41.02 20.50 -26.64
N PHE A 312 40.75 21.73 -26.19
CA PHE A 312 41.19 22.94 -26.89
C PHE A 312 42.72 23.12 -26.87
N ILE A 313 43.39 22.82 -25.75
CA ILE A 313 44.86 22.90 -25.66
C ILE A 313 45.51 21.95 -26.67
N VAL A 314 45.08 20.68 -26.74
CA VAL A 314 45.66 19.71 -27.68
C VAL A 314 45.32 20.04 -29.12
N HIS A 315 44.09 20.48 -29.42
CA HIS A 315 43.71 20.90 -30.78
C HIS A 315 44.53 22.11 -31.26
N THR A 316 44.79 23.09 -30.37
CA THR A 316 45.63 24.25 -30.67
C THR A 316 47.11 23.86 -30.84
N ALA A 317 47.62 22.97 -30.00
CA ALA A 317 49.00 22.48 -30.10
C ALA A 317 49.29 21.71 -31.39
N LEU A 318 48.26 21.12 -32.01
CA LEU A 318 48.34 20.42 -33.30
C LEU A 318 48.14 21.36 -34.52
N GLN A 319 47.98 22.67 -34.30
CA GLN A 319 47.84 23.72 -35.33
C GLN A 319 46.73 23.48 -36.39
N PHE A 320 45.59 22.90 -35.97
CA PHE A 320 44.41 22.85 -36.84
C PHE A 320 43.68 24.22 -36.89
N PRO A 321 43.21 24.65 -38.08
CA PRO A 321 42.58 25.96 -38.24
C PRO A 321 41.10 25.94 -37.78
N LEU A 322 40.80 26.75 -36.76
CA LEU A 322 39.44 26.94 -36.25
C LEU A 322 38.63 27.89 -37.14
N LEU A 323 37.88 27.36 -38.12
CA LEU A 323 36.94 28.15 -38.94
C LEU A 323 35.51 28.17 -38.35
N PRO A 324 34.85 29.33 -38.25
CA PRO A 324 33.42 29.43 -37.97
C PRO A 324 32.59 29.57 -39.26
N SER A 325 31.67 28.65 -39.55
CA SER A 325 30.53 28.93 -40.46
C SER A 325 29.42 27.87 -40.48
N THR A 326 28.26 28.29 -40.99
CA THR A 326 26.92 27.67 -40.95
C THR A 326 26.56 26.85 -42.19
N LYS A 327 25.72 25.80 -42.00
CA LYS A 327 24.59 25.30 -42.84
C LYS A 327 24.15 23.91 -42.31
N ILE A 328 22.89 23.47 -42.20
CA ILE A 328 21.57 23.69 -42.87
C ILE A 328 21.26 22.69 -44.02
N MET A 329 20.32 21.77 -43.71
CA MET A 329 19.35 21.02 -44.54
C MET A 329 19.77 20.13 -45.73
N LEU A 330 19.35 18.85 -45.67
CA LEU A 330 18.61 18.00 -46.65
C LEU A 330 18.63 16.55 -46.09
N VAL A 331 17.56 15.87 -45.67
CA VAL A 331 16.33 15.37 -46.35
C VAL A 331 16.57 14.19 -47.31
N GLN A 332 16.42 12.94 -46.81
CA GLN A 332 15.72 11.80 -47.45
C GLN A 332 15.72 10.52 -46.55
N ASN A 333 14.80 9.57 -46.82
CA ASN A 333 14.47 8.34 -46.04
C ASN A 333 13.47 7.48 -46.89
N PRO A 334 13.09 6.20 -46.60
CA PRO A 334 13.60 5.12 -45.71
C PRO A 334 14.06 3.89 -46.58
N GLU A 335 14.02 2.57 -46.30
CA GLU A 335 13.51 1.57 -45.30
C GLU A 335 14.59 0.45 -45.09
N GLY A 336 14.49 -0.62 -44.28
CA GLY A 336 13.43 -1.18 -43.40
C GLY A 336 13.00 -2.62 -43.81
N TYR A 337 13.21 -3.65 -42.95
CA TYR A 337 12.71 -5.04 -43.17
C TYR A 337 12.51 -5.87 -41.86
N LEU A 338 11.75 -6.98 -41.92
CA LEU A 338 11.22 -7.83 -40.81
C LEU A 338 11.90 -9.24 -40.73
N LYS A 339 11.86 -10.06 -39.65
CA LYS A 339 10.88 -11.15 -39.26
C LYS A 339 11.55 -12.13 -38.22
N GLN A 340 10.96 -13.13 -37.52
CA GLN A 340 9.60 -13.47 -36.97
C GLN A 340 9.62 -14.84 -36.17
N ASP A 341 8.83 -15.02 -35.08
CA ASP A 341 8.35 -16.32 -34.47
C ASP A 341 9.36 -17.32 -33.77
N LYS A 342 9.02 -18.38 -32.95
CA LYS A 342 7.73 -18.99 -32.43
C LYS A 342 7.84 -19.82 -31.10
N ASN A 343 6.70 -20.38 -30.62
CA ASN A 343 6.35 -20.96 -29.27
C ASN A 343 6.65 -22.46 -28.97
N MET A 344 6.53 -22.91 -27.68
CA MET A 344 5.72 -24.10 -27.19
C MET A 344 5.57 -24.19 -25.62
N ASN A 345 4.83 -25.19 -25.05
CA ASN A 345 4.30 -25.29 -23.62
C ASN A 345 4.84 -26.54 -22.82
N ALA A 346 4.49 -26.97 -21.56
CA ALA A 346 3.42 -26.70 -20.54
C ALA A 346 3.92 -26.68 -19.04
N ALA A 347 3.68 -27.54 -18.01
CA ALA A 347 2.74 -28.62 -17.60
C ALA A 347 2.46 -28.59 -16.03
N LEU A 348 1.85 -29.63 -15.40
CA LEU A 348 1.26 -29.78 -14.01
C LEU A 348 1.60 -31.19 -13.37
N ALA A 349 1.19 -31.69 -12.15
CA ALA A 349 0.92 -31.24 -10.74
C ALA A 349 0.45 -32.45 -9.83
N MET A 350 0.53 -32.47 -8.46
CA MET A 350 -0.10 -33.53 -7.59
C MET A 350 -0.33 -33.24 -6.05
N VAL A 351 -0.65 -34.27 -5.21
CA VAL A 351 -1.46 -34.21 -3.95
C VAL A 351 -0.90 -35.02 -2.73
N LYS A 352 -1.35 -34.70 -1.50
CA LYS A 352 -1.02 -35.15 -0.11
C LYS A 352 -0.03 -34.21 0.63
N ALA A 353 -0.49 -33.50 1.66
CA ALA A 353 0.22 -32.39 2.32
C ALA A 353 0.75 -32.72 3.74
N SER A 354 1.56 -31.82 4.33
CA SER A 354 2.12 -31.97 5.70
C SER A 354 2.12 -30.69 6.59
N PHE A 355 2.18 -30.86 7.92
CA PHE A 355 1.96 -29.85 8.99
C PHE A 355 3.28 -29.21 9.34
N SER A 356 3.30 -27.88 9.34
CA SER A 356 4.30 -27.10 10.05
C SER A 356 3.93 -25.62 9.99
N TRP A 357 4.42 -24.86 10.97
CA TRP A 357 4.47 -23.39 10.94
C TRP A 357 5.49 -22.86 9.91
N ARG A 358 6.25 -23.74 9.26
CA ARG A 358 7.20 -23.48 8.15
C ARG A 358 6.83 -24.36 6.96
N ARG A 359 7.14 -23.93 5.73
CA ARG A 359 6.93 -24.77 4.54
C ARG A 359 7.89 -25.98 4.54
N PRO A 360 7.50 -27.14 3.98
CA PRO A 360 8.36 -28.34 3.98
C PRO A 360 9.67 -28.24 3.17
N ASN A 361 9.81 -27.26 2.27
CA ASN A 361 10.88 -27.23 1.26
C ASN A 361 12.02 -26.23 1.53
N ASP A 362 12.18 -25.74 2.77
CA ASP A 362 13.28 -24.82 3.14
C ASP A 362 14.58 -25.59 3.52
N THR A 363 14.93 -26.59 2.72
CA THR A 363 16.11 -27.46 2.86
C THR A 363 17.04 -27.33 1.65
N ASN A 364 17.50 -26.10 1.39
CA ASN A 364 18.42 -25.79 0.29
C ASN A 364 19.86 -25.50 0.76
N ASP A 365 20.21 -25.90 1.99
CA ASP A 365 21.59 -25.92 2.48
C ASP A 365 22.37 -27.07 1.83
N LYS A 366 22.90 -26.78 0.63
CA LYS A 366 23.92 -27.63 -0.01
C LYS A 366 25.26 -27.50 0.71
N VAL A 367 25.44 -28.21 1.81
CA VAL A 367 26.74 -28.45 2.43
C VAL A 367 27.04 -29.95 2.37
N ALA A 368 28.09 -30.32 1.65
CA ALA A 368 28.56 -31.71 1.59
C ALA A 368 29.27 -32.07 2.91
N PRO A 369 29.23 -33.34 3.36
CA PRO A 369 29.88 -33.74 4.60
C PRO A 369 31.40 -33.66 4.48
N GLN A 370 32.01 -32.93 5.41
CA GLN A 370 33.38 -33.17 5.85
C GLN A 370 33.34 -33.29 7.37
N ASP A 371 33.77 -34.44 7.89
CA ASP A 371 33.88 -34.68 9.32
C ASP A 371 34.92 -33.74 9.96
N LEU A 372 34.61 -33.18 11.13
CA LEU A 372 35.55 -33.08 12.24
C LEU A 372 34.89 -32.60 13.56
N SER A 373 34.96 -33.48 14.56
CA SER A 373 35.05 -33.19 16.00
C SER A 373 34.15 -32.11 16.65
N GLN A 374 33.20 -32.60 17.47
CA GLN A 374 32.93 -32.12 18.83
C GLN A 374 32.87 -30.59 19.08
N ASN A 375 31.65 -30.04 19.06
CA ASN A 375 31.14 -29.29 20.22
C ASN A 375 29.61 -29.23 20.20
N GLY A 376 28.99 -29.07 21.37
CA GLY A 376 27.55 -29.24 21.56
C GLY A 376 26.72 -28.11 20.93
N ILE A 377 26.15 -28.36 19.75
CA ILE A 377 25.06 -27.56 19.18
C ILE A 377 23.79 -28.40 19.22
N HIS A 378 22.73 -27.89 19.85
CA HIS A 378 21.43 -28.55 19.81
C HIS A 378 20.88 -28.55 18.38
N HIS A 379 20.81 -29.72 17.75
CA HIS A 379 19.96 -29.90 16.58
C HIS A 379 18.52 -29.61 17.00
N ALA A 380 17.90 -28.59 16.39
CA ALA A 380 16.50 -28.25 16.64
C ALA A 380 15.62 -29.24 15.85
N ASP A 381 15.26 -30.35 16.49
CA ASP A 381 14.56 -31.47 15.84
C ASP A 381 13.32 -31.04 15.03
N HIS A 382 13.13 -31.68 13.88
CA HIS A 382 12.00 -31.50 12.97
C HIS A 382 10.72 -32.10 13.56
N HIS A 383 10.21 -31.45 14.61
CA HIS A 383 9.18 -31.97 15.49
C HIS A 383 7.88 -31.17 15.35
N PRO A 384 6.81 -31.74 14.75
CA PRO A 384 5.55 -31.02 14.59
C PRO A 384 4.93 -30.70 15.96
N ALA A 385 4.45 -29.45 16.09
CA ALA A 385 3.98 -28.86 17.34
C ALA A 385 2.65 -29.45 17.85
N LEU A 386 1.88 -30.08 16.95
CA LEU A 386 0.72 -30.91 17.25
C LEU A 386 0.99 -32.28 16.63
N ARG A 387 0.68 -33.37 17.34
CA ARG A 387 0.94 -34.75 16.88
C ARG A 387 -0.27 -35.64 17.09
N ASN A 388 -0.75 -36.27 16.01
CA ASN A 388 -1.77 -37.32 16.03
C ASN A 388 -3.01 -37.01 16.90
N ILE A 389 -3.51 -35.77 16.82
CA ILE A 389 -4.68 -35.33 17.57
C ILE A 389 -5.94 -35.80 16.83
N SER A 390 -6.80 -36.54 17.55
CA SER A 390 -8.07 -37.06 17.05
C SER A 390 -9.17 -36.73 18.04
N PHE A 391 -10.16 -35.95 17.61
CA PHE A 391 -11.41 -35.72 18.32
C PHE A 391 -12.53 -35.46 17.31
N SER A 392 -13.78 -35.63 17.75
CA SER A 392 -14.99 -35.26 17.00
C SER A 392 -15.94 -34.51 17.92
N LEU A 393 -16.69 -33.56 17.37
CA LEU A 393 -17.57 -32.67 18.14
C LEU A 393 -18.92 -32.56 17.42
N SER A 394 -20.02 -32.75 18.16
CA SER A 394 -21.38 -32.58 17.63
C SER A 394 -21.83 -31.12 17.75
N LYS A 395 -22.74 -30.69 16.87
CA LYS A 395 -23.42 -29.38 17.03
C LYS A 395 -24.14 -29.33 18.39
N GLY A 396 -24.14 -28.16 19.03
CA GLY A 396 -24.72 -27.95 20.37
C GLY A 396 -23.89 -28.48 21.55
N SER A 397 -22.63 -28.89 21.35
CA SER A 397 -21.75 -29.39 22.41
C SER A 397 -20.59 -28.44 22.74
N LEU A 398 -20.23 -28.34 24.03
CA LEU A 398 -19.19 -27.46 24.55
C LEU A 398 -17.93 -28.27 24.91
N LEU A 399 -16.82 -28.00 24.24
CA LEU A 399 -15.52 -28.64 24.48
C LEU A 399 -14.59 -27.72 25.29
N GLY A 400 -14.16 -28.19 26.47
CA GLY A 400 -13.10 -27.55 27.24
C GLY A 400 -11.73 -28.16 26.93
N VAL A 401 -10.73 -27.33 26.61
CA VAL A 401 -9.35 -27.78 26.35
C VAL A 401 -8.42 -27.27 27.46
N CYS A 402 -7.82 -28.19 28.22
CA CYS A 402 -6.91 -27.88 29.32
C CYS A 402 -5.49 -28.40 29.08
N GLY A 403 -4.52 -27.96 29.89
CA GLY A 403 -3.12 -28.35 29.80
C GLY A 403 -2.15 -27.23 30.17
N ASN A 404 -0.87 -27.57 30.36
CA ASN A 404 0.18 -26.65 30.84
C ASN A 404 0.44 -25.46 29.89
N VAL A 405 1.16 -24.43 30.36
CA VAL A 405 1.68 -23.37 29.49
C VAL A 405 2.62 -24.00 28.44
N GLY A 406 2.49 -23.59 27.18
CA GLY A 406 3.24 -24.18 26.06
C GLY A 406 2.66 -25.48 25.48
N SER A 407 1.61 -26.07 26.05
CA SER A 407 1.04 -27.36 25.61
C SER A 407 0.29 -27.35 24.26
N GLY A 408 0.47 -26.33 23.42
CA GLY A 408 -0.13 -26.26 22.08
C GLY A 408 -1.63 -25.89 22.01
N LYS A 409 -2.26 -25.39 23.08
CA LYS A 409 -3.70 -25.02 23.09
C LYS A 409 -4.07 -24.00 22.01
N THR A 410 -3.42 -22.82 21.99
CA THR A 410 -3.59 -21.82 20.93
C THR A 410 -3.23 -22.39 19.55
N SER A 411 -2.21 -23.25 19.45
CA SER A 411 -1.84 -23.92 18.19
C SER A 411 -2.97 -24.81 17.67
N LEU A 412 -3.71 -25.50 18.53
CA LEU A 412 -4.88 -26.30 18.14
C LEU A 412 -5.96 -25.40 17.53
N ILE A 413 -6.23 -24.24 18.14
CA ILE A 413 -7.18 -23.25 17.60
C ILE A 413 -6.70 -22.68 16.25
N SER A 414 -5.43 -22.27 16.15
CA SER A 414 -4.83 -21.84 14.88
C SER A 414 -4.84 -22.92 13.78
N SER A 415 -4.79 -24.21 14.15
CA SER A 415 -4.91 -25.30 13.18
C SER A 415 -6.34 -25.47 12.63
N ILE A 416 -7.37 -25.12 13.42
CA ILE A 416 -8.76 -25.10 12.97
C ILE A 416 -9.03 -23.85 12.10
N LEU A 417 -8.34 -22.73 12.38
CA LEU A 417 -8.39 -21.49 11.61
C LEU A 417 -7.50 -21.48 10.34
N GLU A 418 -7.01 -22.65 9.90
CA GLU A 418 -6.12 -22.82 8.73
C GLU A 418 -4.82 -21.99 8.75
N GLN A 419 -4.40 -21.46 9.92
CA GLN A 419 -3.16 -20.70 10.10
C GLN A 419 -1.90 -21.60 10.12
N MET A 420 -2.09 -22.91 9.93
CA MET A 420 -1.07 -23.95 9.85
C MET A 420 -1.32 -24.83 8.62
N HIS A 421 -0.26 -25.27 7.94
CA HIS A 421 -0.32 -26.39 6.97
C HIS A 421 -0.58 -27.74 7.73
N LEU A 422 -0.84 -28.92 7.13
CA LEU A 422 -1.49 -30.12 7.81
C LEU A 422 -0.80 -31.53 7.65
N VAL A 423 -0.42 -32.27 8.74
CA VAL A 423 0.56 -33.43 8.84
C VAL A 423 0.27 -34.54 7.83
N ASN A 424 -0.84 -35.21 8.09
CA ASN A 424 -1.30 -36.49 7.59
C ASN A 424 -2.69 -36.65 8.24
N GLY A 425 -3.60 -37.35 7.57
CA GLY A 425 -5.02 -37.27 7.93
C GLY A 425 -5.66 -36.01 7.36
N SER A 426 -6.74 -35.55 7.99
CA SER A 426 -7.67 -34.55 7.44
C SER A 426 -8.33 -33.75 8.55
N VAL A 427 -8.53 -32.45 8.32
CA VAL A 427 -9.41 -31.60 9.13
C VAL A 427 -10.64 -31.29 8.29
N SER A 428 -11.82 -31.30 8.91
CA SER A 428 -13.08 -30.94 8.27
C SER A 428 -13.98 -30.22 9.26
N ALA A 429 -14.51 -29.07 8.87
CA ALA A 429 -15.50 -28.30 9.61
C ALA A 429 -16.63 -27.88 8.67
N ASN A 430 -17.85 -27.72 9.19
CA ASN A 430 -19.01 -27.33 8.41
C ASN A 430 -19.84 -26.30 9.18
N GLY A 431 -19.63 -25.04 8.83
CA GLY A 431 -20.22 -23.87 9.48
C GLY A 431 -19.30 -22.65 9.37
N THR A 432 -19.81 -21.50 9.79
CA THR A 432 -19.06 -20.26 9.93
C THR A 432 -18.34 -20.19 11.29
N PHE A 433 -17.21 -19.49 11.35
CA PHE A 433 -16.40 -19.35 12.58
C PHE A 433 -16.49 -17.95 13.19
N ALA A 434 -16.53 -17.88 14.52
CA ALA A 434 -16.20 -16.71 15.32
C ALA A 434 -15.00 -17.03 16.23
N TYR A 435 -14.04 -16.11 16.33
CA TYR A 435 -12.80 -16.31 17.09
C TYR A 435 -12.56 -15.17 18.10
N VAL A 436 -12.24 -15.53 19.33
CA VAL A 436 -11.75 -14.63 20.39
C VAL A 436 -10.31 -15.03 20.74
N SER A 437 -9.38 -14.12 20.50
CA SER A 437 -7.95 -14.31 20.78
C SER A 437 -7.58 -13.95 22.21
N GLN A 438 -6.67 -14.72 22.83
CA GLN A 438 -6.16 -14.49 24.19
C GLN A 438 -5.70 -13.03 24.41
N GLN A 439 -4.98 -12.47 23.44
CA GLN A 439 -4.78 -11.02 23.34
C GLN A 439 -5.91 -10.40 22.52
N ALA A 440 -6.83 -9.69 23.18
CA ALA A 440 -7.98 -9.07 22.54
C ALA A 440 -7.57 -7.87 21.65
N TRP A 441 -7.91 -7.95 20.36
CA TRP A 441 -7.60 -6.91 19.38
C TRP A 441 -8.75 -5.92 19.19
N ILE A 442 -8.45 -4.63 19.38
CA ILE A 442 -9.39 -3.51 19.29
C ILE A 442 -8.88 -2.53 18.21
N PHE A 443 -9.73 -2.18 17.26
CA PHE A 443 -9.43 -1.26 16.16
C PHE A 443 -9.93 0.16 16.44
N HIS A 444 -9.45 1.14 15.68
CA HIS A 444 -9.84 2.54 15.85
C HIS A 444 -11.29 2.77 15.41
N GLY A 445 -12.14 3.24 16.33
CA GLY A 445 -13.58 3.45 16.12
C GLY A 445 -14.32 3.50 17.45
N THR A 446 -15.66 3.54 17.45
CA THR A 446 -16.42 3.50 18.71
C THR A 446 -16.41 2.10 19.34
N VAL A 447 -16.88 1.99 20.59
CA VAL A 447 -17.14 0.69 21.22
C VAL A 447 -18.17 -0.11 20.41
N ARG A 448 -19.22 0.56 19.91
CA ARG A 448 -20.26 -0.05 19.07
C ARG A 448 -19.69 -0.62 17.78
N ASP A 449 -18.89 0.14 17.05
CA ASP A 449 -18.27 -0.33 15.79
C ASP A 449 -17.39 -1.56 16.03
N ASN A 450 -16.63 -1.54 17.13
CA ASN A 450 -15.79 -2.65 17.56
C ASN A 450 -16.57 -3.93 17.89
N ILE A 451 -17.85 -3.84 18.25
CA ILE A 451 -18.73 -4.99 18.52
C ILE A 451 -19.51 -5.41 17.24
N LEU A 452 -20.01 -4.45 16.47
CA LEU A 452 -20.75 -4.72 15.23
C LEU A 452 -19.86 -5.31 14.12
N MET A 453 -18.61 -4.84 14.01
CA MET A 453 -17.64 -5.26 12.98
C MET A 453 -18.18 -5.21 11.52
N GLY A 454 -19.12 -4.31 11.25
CA GLY A 454 -19.77 -4.14 9.94
C GLY A 454 -21.10 -4.88 9.76
N GLU A 455 -21.56 -5.67 10.74
CA GLU A 455 -22.95 -6.14 10.77
C GLU A 455 -23.92 -4.99 11.12
N SER A 456 -25.17 -5.10 10.68
CA SER A 456 -26.22 -4.11 10.98
C SER A 456 -26.53 -4.05 12.48
N PHE A 457 -26.91 -2.85 12.96
CA PHE A 457 -27.25 -2.62 14.36
C PHE A 457 -28.68 -3.09 14.68
N ASP A 458 -28.80 -4.23 15.35
CA ASP A 458 -30.04 -4.69 15.98
C ASP A 458 -29.97 -4.37 17.47
N GLN A 459 -30.83 -3.42 17.89
CA GLN A 459 -30.96 -2.95 19.27
C GLN A 459 -31.25 -4.08 20.28
N SER A 460 -31.94 -5.14 19.87
CA SER A 460 -32.36 -6.24 20.75
C SER A 460 -31.22 -7.24 20.99
N ARG A 461 -30.63 -7.78 19.90
CA ARG A 461 -29.42 -8.60 19.89
C ARG A 461 -28.26 -7.89 20.60
N TYR A 462 -28.05 -6.61 20.32
CA TYR A 462 -27.00 -5.82 20.96
C TYR A 462 -27.22 -5.67 22.47
N ALA A 463 -28.45 -5.38 22.92
CA ALA A 463 -28.75 -5.29 24.34
C ALA A 463 -28.58 -6.62 25.09
N SER A 464 -28.85 -7.75 24.42
CA SER A 464 -28.61 -9.09 24.96
C SER A 464 -27.11 -9.38 25.10
N VAL A 465 -26.34 -9.19 24.03
CA VAL A 465 -24.88 -9.41 24.03
C VAL A 465 -24.15 -8.54 25.06
N ILE A 466 -24.53 -7.25 25.19
CA ILE A 466 -23.98 -6.33 26.20
C ILE A 466 -24.33 -6.77 27.63
N HIS A 467 -25.46 -7.46 27.84
CA HIS A 467 -25.81 -8.07 29.13
C HIS A 467 -25.03 -9.37 29.39
N ALA A 468 -25.01 -10.30 28.43
CA ALA A 468 -24.33 -11.59 28.54
C ALA A 468 -22.81 -11.43 28.76
N CYS A 469 -22.18 -10.47 28.08
CA CYS A 469 -20.76 -10.15 28.24
C CYS A 469 -20.45 -9.24 29.44
N SER A 470 -21.46 -8.87 30.25
CA SER A 470 -21.31 -8.01 31.44
C SER A 470 -20.70 -6.63 31.16
N LEU A 471 -20.98 -6.04 29.99
CA LEU A 471 -20.41 -4.75 29.54
C LEU A 471 -21.19 -3.52 30.04
N LYS A 472 -22.41 -3.66 30.55
CA LYS A 472 -23.24 -2.53 31.03
C LYS A 472 -22.51 -1.59 32.02
N PRO A 473 -21.77 -2.09 33.04
CA PRO A 473 -21.05 -1.21 33.96
C PRO A 473 -19.88 -0.47 33.30
N ASP A 474 -19.16 -1.12 32.38
CA ASP A 474 -18.05 -0.49 31.65
C ASP A 474 -18.55 0.66 30.79
N LEU A 475 -19.63 0.44 30.03
CA LEU A 475 -20.25 1.45 29.18
C LEU A 475 -20.77 2.65 29.99
N ALA A 476 -21.32 2.42 31.19
CA ALA A 476 -21.83 3.49 32.05
C ALA A 476 -20.73 4.41 32.62
N ILE A 477 -19.46 3.99 32.57
CA ILE A 477 -18.29 4.79 33.02
C ILE A 477 -17.69 5.60 31.86
N LEU A 478 -17.97 5.24 30.60
CA LEU A 478 -17.44 5.92 29.42
C LEU A 478 -18.24 7.20 29.10
N PRO A 479 -17.59 8.32 28.72
CA PRO A 479 -18.23 9.64 28.62
C PRO A 479 -19.35 9.74 27.57
N TYR A 480 -19.33 8.89 26.53
CA TYR A 480 -20.38 8.80 25.51
C TYR A 480 -20.94 7.38 25.39
N GLY A 481 -20.86 6.60 26.47
CA GLY A 481 -21.30 5.20 26.47
C GLY A 481 -20.60 4.38 25.39
N ASP A 482 -21.38 3.64 24.60
CA ASP A 482 -20.87 2.82 23.49
C ASP A 482 -20.49 3.60 22.22
N GLN A 483 -20.81 4.90 22.16
CA GLN A 483 -20.33 5.82 21.13
C GLN A 483 -19.00 6.50 21.50
N THR A 484 -18.40 6.13 22.63
CA THR A 484 -17.05 6.60 22.99
C THR A 484 -16.01 6.05 22.02
N GLU A 485 -15.20 6.95 21.45
CA GLU A 485 -14.10 6.58 20.57
C GLU A 485 -12.99 5.84 21.33
N ILE A 486 -12.50 4.77 20.71
CA ILE A 486 -11.39 3.97 21.19
C ILE A 486 -10.20 4.16 20.23
N GLY A 487 -9.15 4.82 20.72
CA GLY A 487 -7.88 4.94 20.00
C GLY A 487 -7.20 3.57 19.77
N GLU A 488 -6.27 3.52 18.82
CA GLU A 488 -5.61 2.28 18.38
C GLU A 488 -5.14 1.37 19.53
N ARG A 489 -5.35 0.05 19.37
CA ARG A 489 -5.04 -0.99 20.38
C ARG A 489 -5.81 -0.83 21.71
N GLY A 490 -6.78 0.08 21.77
CA GLY A 490 -7.61 0.31 22.94
C GLY A 490 -6.87 0.91 24.12
N ILE A 491 -6.04 1.95 23.92
CA ILE A 491 -5.30 2.60 25.02
C ILE A 491 -6.24 3.07 26.16
N ASN A 492 -7.49 3.39 25.84
CA ASN A 492 -8.52 3.86 26.78
C ASN A 492 -9.20 2.75 27.61
N LEU A 493 -8.94 1.46 27.34
CA LEU A 493 -9.62 0.32 27.96
C LEU A 493 -8.67 -0.56 28.79
N SER A 494 -9.18 -1.15 29.87
CA SER A 494 -8.48 -2.16 30.68
C SER A 494 -8.37 -3.51 29.94
N GLY A 495 -7.49 -4.41 30.41
CA GLY A 495 -7.32 -5.74 29.80
C GLY A 495 -8.62 -6.55 29.74
N GLY A 496 -9.34 -6.63 30.86
CA GLY A 496 -10.64 -7.29 30.94
C GLY A 496 -11.73 -6.62 30.09
N GLN A 497 -11.72 -5.29 29.96
CA GLN A 497 -12.63 -4.58 29.06
C GLN A 497 -12.37 -4.95 27.59
N LYS A 498 -11.12 -5.04 27.16
CA LYS A 498 -10.78 -5.47 25.79
C LYS A 498 -11.24 -6.91 25.53
N GLN A 499 -11.03 -7.82 26.48
CA GLN A 499 -11.54 -9.20 26.38
C GLN A 499 -13.08 -9.23 26.31
N ARG A 500 -13.79 -8.49 27.17
CA ARG A 500 -15.27 -8.39 27.12
C ARG A 500 -15.78 -7.82 25.79
N VAL A 501 -15.15 -6.77 25.24
CA VAL A 501 -15.51 -6.21 23.92
C VAL A 501 -15.20 -7.19 22.78
N SER A 502 -14.06 -7.89 22.82
CA SER A 502 -13.72 -8.88 21.79
C SER A 502 -14.60 -10.13 21.86
N LEU A 503 -15.08 -10.51 23.05
CA LEU A 503 -16.08 -11.56 23.21
C LEU A 503 -17.45 -11.10 22.70
N ALA A 504 -17.89 -9.88 23.07
CA ALA A 504 -19.13 -9.30 22.58
C ALA A 504 -19.17 -9.23 21.06
N ARG A 505 -18.07 -8.84 20.40
CA ARG A 505 -17.92 -8.91 18.94
C ARG A 505 -18.18 -10.31 18.38
N ALA A 506 -17.54 -11.34 18.96
CA ALA A 506 -17.72 -12.71 18.49
C ALA A 506 -19.17 -13.17 18.65
N VAL A 507 -19.77 -12.99 19.84
CA VAL A 507 -21.16 -13.36 20.15
C VAL A 507 -22.13 -12.60 19.25
N TYR A 508 -21.93 -11.30 19.06
CA TYR A 508 -22.74 -10.47 18.16
C TYR A 508 -22.66 -10.94 16.72
N SER A 509 -21.61 -11.63 16.27
CA SER A 509 -21.54 -12.16 14.90
C SER A 509 -22.37 -13.44 14.65
N ASN A 510 -22.90 -14.09 15.69
CA ASN A 510 -23.74 -15.31 15.64
C ASN A 510 -23.33 -16.35 14.57
N ARG A 511 -22.21 -17.05 14.80
CA ARG A 511 -21.61 -18.03 13.86
C ARG A 511 -21.77 -19.46 14.36
N ASP A 512 -21.68 -20.44 13.47
CA ASP A 512 -21.90 -21.86 13.81
C ASP A 512 -20.89 -22.43 14.83
N ILE A 513 -19.65 -21.92 14.82
CA ILE A 513 -18.53 -22.45 15.60
C ILE A 513 -17.81 -21.31 16.31
N PHE A 514 -17.81 -21.34 17.65
CA PHE A 514 -17.12 -20.38 18.50
C PHE A 514 -15.79 -20.96 19.00
N LEU A 515 -14.68 -20.28 18.68
CA LEU A 515 -13.34 -20.60 19.13
C LEU A 515 -12.87 -19.53 20.12
N LEU A 516 -12.72 -19.90 21.39
CA LEU A 516 -12.42 -18.97 22.48
C LEU A 516 -11.08 -19.32 23.13
N ASP A 517 -10.01 -18.60 22.78
CA ASP A 517 -8.70 -18.80 23.40
C ASP A 517 -8.58 -17.97 24.68
N ASP A 518 -8.78 -18.64 25.83
CA ASP A 518 -8.59 -18.09 27.17
C ASP A 518 -9.32 -16.73 27.46
N PRO A 519 -10.64 -16.62 27.15
CA PRO A 519 -11.38 -15.35 27.15
C PRO A 519 -11.69 -14.77 28.55
N LEU A 520 -11.38 -15.51 29.61
CA LEU A 520 -11.66 -15.13 31.01
C LEU A 520 -10.40 -14.75 31.79
N SER A 521 -9.22 -14.78 31.16
CA SER A 521 -7.92 -14.61 31.84
C SER A 521 -7.68 -13.23 32.47
N ALA A 522 -8.34 -12.17 31.99
CA ALA A 522 -8.20 -10.81 32.51
C ALA A 522 -9.50 -10.24 33.13
N VAL A 523 -10.44 -11.10 33.57
CA VAL A 523 -11.66 -10.67 34.28
C VAL A 523 -11.76 -11.30 35.67
N ASP A 524 -12.34 -10.55 36.62
CA ASP A 524 -12.52 -11.00 38.01
C ASP A 524 -13.47 -12.20 38.09
N ALA A 525 -13.25 -13.09 39.06
CA ALA A 525 -13.98 -14.37 39.15
C ALA A 525 -15.52 -14.23 39.15
N HIS A 526 -16.08 -13.17 39.72
CA HIS A 526 -17.52 -12.89 39.68
C HIS A 526 -18.00 -12.55 38.26
N VAL A 527 -17.25 -11.73 37.51
CA VAL A 527 -17.56 -11.36 36.12
C VAL A 527 -17.32 -12.55 35.19
N GLY A 528 -16.25 -13.31 35.42
CA GLY A 528 -15.98 -14.56 34.70
C GLY A 528 -17.09 -15.60 34.89
N LYS A 529 -17.65 -15.73 36.11
CA LYS A 529 -18.82 -16.57 36.37
C LYS A 529 -20.05 -16.09 35.60
N HIS A 530 -20.38 -14.80 35.65
CA HIS A 530 -21.51 -14.22 34.88
C HIS A 530 -21.36 -14.50 33.38
N ILE A 531 -20.18 -14.26 32.81
CA ILE A 531 -19.91 -14.54 31.39
C ILE A 531 -20.02 -16.03 31.08
N PHE A 532 -19.54 -16.91 31.96
CA PHE A 532 -19.65 -18.35 31.76
C PHE A 532 -21.09 -18.87 31.85
N GLU A 533 -21.93 -18.30 32.72
CA GLU A 533 -23.32 -18.73 32.94
C GLU A 533 -24.33 -18.08 31.99
N GLU A 534 -24.19 -16.79 31.67
CA GLU A 534 -25.09 -16.09 30.74
C GLU A 534 -24.62 -16.18 29.29
N CYS A 535 -23.34 -15.92 29.00
CA CYS A 535 -22.84 -15.92 27.62
C CYS A 535 -22.53 -17.34 27.13
N ILE A 536 -21.58 -18.04 27.77
CA ILE A 536 -21.06 -19.31 27.24
C ILE A 536 -22.06 -20.47 27.39
N LYS A 537 -22.96 -20.44 28.39
CA LYS A 537 -23.95 -21.51 28.65
C LYS A 537 -25.39 -21.24 28.21
N LYS A 538 -25.78 -19.98 27.95
CA LYS A 538 -27.13 -19.65 27.45
C LYS A 538 -27.05 -19.02 26.06
N GLU A 539 -26.39 -17.88 25.90
CA GLU A 539 -26.38 -17.14 24.63
C GLU A 539 -25.73 -17.94 23.49
N LEU A 540 -24.64 -18.67 23.79
CA LEU A 540 -23.93 -19.53 22.82
C LEU A 540 -24.49 -20.96 22.73
N LYS A 541 -25.69 -21.22 23.25
CA LYS A 541 -26.31 -22.54 23.24
C LYS A 541 -27.28 -22.69 22.05
N GLY A 542 -26.75 -23.25 20.95
CA GLY A 542 -27.55 -23.75 19.82
C GLY A 542 -28.32 -25.03 20.13
#